data_AF-A0A0Q9K7D5-F1
#
_entry.id   AF-A0A0Q9K7D5-F1
#
_cell.length_a   1.000
_cell.length_b   1.000
_cell.length_c   1.000
_cell.angle_alpha   90.00
_cell.angle_beta   90.00
_cell.angle_gamma   90.00
#
_symmetry.space_group_name_H-M   'P 1'
#
loop_
_entity.id
_entity.type
_entity.pdbx_description
1 polymer ?
#
loop_
_entity_poly.entity_id
_entity_poly.type
_entity_poly.pdbx_seq_one_letter_code
_entity_poly.pdbx_strand_id
1 'polypeptide(L)'
;MIRMAQARGAFRSRSTAQELVAAGYVLTVAVVATVGFVTESTAGILLAALLSLPASVIALPSYYVAYGLLALIPGANPSESSGSGACNTDGVDCQWSSTGDLAGWFHVTTEVIGILALTCAAVLNVLAICIVTALARGRESTKP
;
A
#
# COMPACT_ATOMS: atom_id res chain seq x y z
N MET A 1 -21.67 41.89 14.61
CA MET A 1 -20.39 41.51 13.95
C MET A 1 -19.52 40.55 14.77
N ILE A 2 -19.44 40.64 16.10
CA ILE A 2 -18.55 39.81 16.94
C ILE A 2 -18.88 38.30 16.91
N ARG A 3 -20.16 37.92 16.78
CA ARG A 3 -20.56 36.48 16.70
C ARG A 3 -20.12 35.76 15.42
N MET A 4 -19.87 36.48 14.31
CA MET A 4 -19.41 35.86 13.06
C MET A 4 -17.93 35.48 13.08
N ALA A 5 -17.10 36.17 13.85
CA ALA A 5 -15.68 35.82 14.03
C ALA A 5 -15.50 34.55 14.89
N GLN A 6 -16.35 34.40 15.91
CA GLN A 6 -16.30 33.27 16.84
C GLN A 6 -16.73 31.94 16.19
N ALA A 7 -17.70 31.97 15.27
CA ALA A 7 -18.10 30.80 14.48
C ALA A 7 -17.01 30.32 13.49
N ARG A 8 -16.21 31.24 12.94
CA ARG A 8 -15.08 30.90 12.05
C ARG A 8 -13.92 30.25 12.79
N GLY A 9 -13.65 30.64 14.04
CA GLY A 9 -12.61 30.04 14.88
C GLY A 9 -12.90 28.58 15.24
N ALA A 10 -14.14 28.27 15.61
CA ALA A 10 -14.55 26.91 15.96
C ALA A 10 -14.59 25.96 14.75
N PHE A 11 -14.94 26.47 13.56
CA PHE A 11 -14.94 25.70 12.32
C PHE A 11 -13.50 25.35 11.86
N ARG A 12 -12.55 26.28 12.03
CA ARG A 12 -11.13 26.10 11.66
C ARG A 12 -10.37 25.19 12.63
N SER A 13 -10.72 25.22 13.91
CA SER A 13 -10.16 24.31 14.93
C SER A 13 -10.63 22.86 14.75
N ARG A 14 -11.87 22.64 14.30
CA ARG A 14 -12.36 21.28 13.99
C ARG A 14 -11.75 20.68 12.72
N SER A 15 -11.42 21.50 11.70
CA SER A 15 -10.79 20.98 10.47
C SER A 15 -9.36 20.50 10.74
N THR A 16 -8.57 21.24 11.51
CA THR A 16 -7.17 20.88 11.82
C THR A 16 -7.05 19.60 12.66
N ALA A 17 -7.91 19.39 13.65
CA ALA A 17 -7.91 18.14 14.43
C ALA A 17 -8.28 16.93 13.55
N GLN A 18 -9.26 17.09 12.64
CA GLN A 18 -9.67 16.02 11.73
C GLN A 18 -8.59 15.74 10.67
N GLU A 19 -7.89 16.76 10.20
CA GLU A 19 -6.72 16.64 9.31
C GLU A 19 -5.57 15.88 9.99
N LEU A 20 -5.29 16.16 11.27
CA LEU A 20 -4.27 15.45 12.04
C LEU A 20 -4.62 13.97 12.25
N VAL A 21 -5.89 13.66 12.56
CA VAL A 21 -6.34 12.27 12.70
C VAL A 21 -6.27 11.54 11.36
N ALA A 22 -6.68 12.17 10.27
CA ALA A 22 -6.57 11.61 8.93
C ALA A 22 -5.11 11.36 8.52
N ALA A 23 -4.22 12.33 8.78
CA ALA A 23 -2.79 12.18 8.53
C ALA A 23 -2.18 11.06 9.39
N GLY A 24 -2.52 10.98 10.67
CA GLY A 24 -2.09 9.91 11.56
C GLY A 24 -2.55 8.54 11.10
N TYR A 25 -3.79 8.42 10.62
CA TYR A 25 -4.31 7.18 10.04
C TYR A 25 -3.54 6.76 8.79
N VAL A 26 -3.37 7.66 7.82
CA VAL A 26 -2.62 7.37 6.57
C VAL A 26 -1.17 7.00 6.90
N LEU A 27 -0.53 7.72 7.81
CA LEU A 27 0.82 7.42 8.26
C LEU A 27 0.90 6.03 8.92
N THR A 28 -0.09 5.67 9.72
CA THR A 28 -0.16 4.33 10.35
C THR A 28 -0.24 3.24 9.29
N VAL A 29 -1.11 3.38 8.29
CA VAL A 29 -1.22 2.41 7.19
C VAL A 29 0.10 2.34 6.40
N ALA A 30 0.71 3.48 6.08
CA ALA A 30 1.97 3.53 5.35
C ALA A 30 3.12 2.84 6.10
N VAL A 31 3.23 3.07 7.41
CA VAL A 31 4.25 2.44 8.26
C VAL A 31 4.02 0.93 8.34
N VAL A 32 2.79 0.47 8.61
CA VAL A 32 2.47 -0.96 8.69
C VAL A 32 2.72 -1.64 7.35
N ALA A 33 2.34 -1.02 6.23
CA ALA A 33 2.61 -1.54 4.90
C ALA A 33 4.13 -1.64 4.65
N THR A 34 4.88 -0.58 4.94
CA THR A 34 6.34 -0.55 4.75
C THR A 34 7.02 -1.66 5.54
N VAL A 35 6.69 -1.80 6.83
CA VAL A 35 7.24 -2.87 7.67
C VAL A 35 6.83 -4.23 7.13
N GLY A 36 5.58 -4.41 6.71
CA GLY A 36 5.08 -5.65 6.13
C GLY A 36 5.83 -6.08 4.87
N PHE A 37 6.09 -5.15 3.94
CA PHE A 37 6.86 -5.43 2.73
C PHE A 37 8.34 -5.70 3.03
N VAL A 38 9.00 -4.82 3.79
CA VAL A 38 10.45 -4.94 4.12
C VAL A 38 10.78 -6.20 4.92
N THR A 39 9.84 -6.69 5.73
CA THR A 39 10.01 -7.94 6.51
C THR A 39 9.42 -9.16 5.83
N GLU A 40 8.93 -9.02 4.59
CA GLU A 40 8.23 -10.06 3.81
C GLU A 40 7.07 -10.71 4.60
N SER A 41 6.47 -9.95 5.52
CA SER A 41 5.43 -10.44 6.41
C SER A 41 4.06 -10.30 5.79
N THR A 42 3.51 -11.41 5.29
CA THR A 42 2.13 -11.49 4.78
C THR A 42 1.12 -10.97 5.80
N ALA A 43 1.32 -11.25 7.08
CA ALA A 43 0.44 -10.76 8.15
C ALA A 43 0.46 -9.22 8.25
N GLY A 44 1.62 -8.58 8.12
CA GLY A 44 1.74 -7.13 8.10
C GLY A 44 1.06 -6.48 6.89
N ILE A 45 1.23 -7.08 5.71
CA ILE A 45 0.60 -6.60 4.47
C ILE A 45 -0.93 -6.72 4.57
N LEU A 46 -1.44 -7.86 5.06
CA LEU A 46 -2.88 -8.07 5.27
C LEU A 46 -3.44 -7.13 6.33
N LEU A 47 -2.70 -6.83 7.40
CA LEU A 47 -3.13 -5.86 8.41
C LEU A 47 -3.28 -4.46 7.81
N ALA A 48 -2.32 -4.01 6.99
CA ALA A 48 -2.42 -2.74 6.28
C ALA A 48 -3.60 -2.73 5.28
N ALA A 49 -3.86 -3.84 4.59
CA ALA A 49 -5.01 -3.99 3.71
C ALA A 49 -6.36 -3.94 4.46
N LEU A 50 -6.43 -4.55 5.64
CA LEU A 50 -7.61 -4.50 6.51
C LEU A 50 -7.86 -3.08 7.03
N LEU A 51 -6.81 -2.38 7.44
CA LEU A 51 -6.90 -0.98 7.89
C LEU A 51 -7.35 -0.04 6.77
N SER A 52 -7.11 -0.40 5.50
CA SER A 52 -7.49 0.38 4.33
C SER A 52 -8.78 -0.10 3.65
N LEU A 53 -9.57 -0.95 4.30
CA LEU A 53 -10.93 -1.25 3.84
C LEU A 53 -11.83 0.01 3.93
N PRO A 54 -12.70 0.25 2.94
CA PRO A 54 -13.03 -0.63 1.80
C PRO A 54 -12.13 -0.47 0.56
N ALA A 55 -11.33 0.61 0.44
CA ALA A 55 -10.57 0.90 -0.77
C ALA A 55 -9.53 -0.18 -1.14
N SER A 56 -9.07 -0.99 -0.17
CA SER A 56 -8.15 -2.10 -0.43
C SER A 56 -8.69 -3.19 -1.35
N VAL A 57 -10.03 -3.29 -1.52
CA VAL A 57 -10.68 -4.21 -2.47
C VAL A 57 -10.23 -3.94 -3.90
N ILE A 58 -9.91 -2.70 -4.25
CA ILE A 58 -9.38 -2.32 -5.57
C ILE A 58 -7.85 -2.33 -5.55
N ALA A 59 -7.23 -1.90 -4.45
CA ALA A 59 -5.78 -1.78 -4.34
C ALA A 59 -5.06 -3.13 -4.49
N LEU A 60 -5.54 -4.20 -3.83
CA LEU A 60 -4.90 -5.51 -3.90
C LEU A 60 -4.93 -6.12 -5.32
N PRO A 61 -6.08 -6.20 -6.02
CA PRO A 61 -6.08 -6.64 -7.42
C PRO A 61 -5.18 -5.78 -8.31
N SER A 62 -5.19 -4.45 -8.13
CA SER A 62 -4.35 -3.56 -8.94
C SER A 62 -2.86 -3.79 -8.71
N TYR A 63 -2.46 -4.10 -7.49
CA TYR A 63 -1.09 -4.50 -7.14
C TYR A 63 -0.69 -5.78 -7.87
N TYR A 64 -1.53 -6.82 -7.85
CA TYR A 64 -1.24 -8.08 -8.52
C TYR A 64 -1.18 -7.94 -10.05
N VAL A 65 -2.02 -7.08 -10.63
CA VAL A 65 -1.93 -6.76 -12.06
C VAL A 65 -0.61 -6.08 -12.39
N ALA A 66 -0.20 -5.06 -11.61
CA ALA A 66 1.08 -4.39 -11.80
C ALA A 66 2.25 -5.39 -11.65
N TYR A 67 2.24 -6.20 -10.60
CA TYR A 67 3.21 -7.26 -10.38
C TYR A 67 3.32 -8.20 -11.58
N GLY A 68 2.17 -8.69 -12.10
CA GLY A 68 2.13 -9.58 -13.27
C GLY A 68 2.70 -8.92 -14.52
N LEU A 69 2.44 -7.63 -14.74
CA LEU A 69 3.01 -6.88 -15.86
C LEU A 69 4.52 -6.68 -15.72
N LEU A 70 5.01 -6.41 -14.52
CA LEU A 70 6.44 -6.32 -14.23
C LEU A 70 7.14 -7.68 -14.42
N ALA A 71 6.47 -8.77 -14.07
CA ALA A 71 7.02 -10.12 -14.19
C ALA A 71 7.22 -10.57 -15.65
N LEU A 72 6.57 -9.90 -16.62
CA LEU A 72 6.78 -10.13 -18.05
C LEU A 72 8.12 -9.58 -18.56
N ILE A 73 8.79 -8.72 -17.79
CA ILE A 73 10.06 -8.15 -18.19
C ILE A 73 11.13 -9.26 -18.15
N PRO A 74 11.85 -9.52 -19.26
CA PRO A 74 12.89 -10.54 -19.28
C PRO A 74 13.92 -10.32 -18.17
N GLY A 75 14.21 -11.37 -17.40
CA GLY A 75 15.15 -11.29 -16.26
C GLY A 75 14.57 -10.68 -14.98
N ALA A 76 13.29 -10.30 -14.94
CA ALA A 76 12.62 -9.83 -13.71
C ALA A 76 12.41 -10.97 -12.70
N ASN A 77 11.96 -12.11 -13.22
CA ASN A 77 11.82 -13.36 -12.49
C ASN A 77 12.56 -14.44 -13.27
N PRO A 78 13.83 -14.76 -12.93
CA PRO A 78 14.47 -15.91 -13.55
C PRO A 78 13.56 -17.11 -13.28
N SER A 79 13.07 -17.74 -14.34
CA SER A 79 12.36 -19.00 -14.19
C SER A 79 13.29 -19.91 -13.42
N GLU A 80 12.87 -20.37 -12.23
CA GLU A 80 13.51 -21.39 -11.41
C GLU A 80 14.27 -22.36 -12.34
N SER A 81 15.55 -22.07 -12.58
CA SER A 81 16.34 -22.88 -13.47
C SER A 81 16.70 -24.05 -12.58
N SER A 82 16.05 -25.20 -12.82
CA SER A 82 16.39 -26.46 -12.20
C SER A 82 17.91 -26.55 -12.15
N GLY A 83 18.49 -26.37 -10.96
CA GLY A 83 19.93 -26.26 -10.80
C GLY A 83 20.58 -27.45 -11.49
N SER A 84 21.37 -27.19 -12.53
CA SER A 84 22.12 -28.25 -13.18
C SER A 84 23.39 -28.44 -12.37
N GLY A 85 23.40 -29.49 -11.55
CA GLY A 85 24.59 -29.96 -10.86
C GLY A 85 25.39 -30.86 -11.80
N ALA A 86 26.61 -30.47 -12.14
CA ALA A 86 27.57 -31.36 -12.77
C ALA A 86 28.58 -31.81 -11.71
N CYS A 87 28.66 -33.11 -11.48
CA CYS A 87 29.71 -33.70 -10.65
C CYS A 87 30.75 -34.34 -11.57
N ASN A 88 32.03 -34.14 -11.25
CA ASN A 88 33.11 -34.91 -11.83
C ASN A 88 32.99 -36.40 -11.42
N THR A 89 33.64 -37.29 -12.18
CA THR A 89 33.54 -38.76 -12.05
C THR A 89 33.92 -39.31 -10.68
N ASP A 90 34.67 -38.53 -9.89
CA ASP A 90 35.07 -38.88 -8.52
C ASP A 90 34.05 -38.40 -7.45
N GLY A 91 33.03 -37.63 -7.85
CA GLY A 91 31.98 -37.13 -6.97
C GLY A 91 32.45 -36.11 -5.92
N VAL A 92 33.70 -35.66 -5.98
CA VAL A 92 34.30 -34.77 -4.97
C VAL A 92 34.03 -33.29 -5.25
N ASP A 93 33.93 -32.88 -6.53
CA ASP A 93 33.58 -31.50 -6.90
C ASP A 93 32.28 -31.47 -7.70
N CYS A 94 31.17 -31.32 -6.97
CA CYS A 94 29.89 -30.98 -7.60
C CYS A 94 29.77 -29.45 -7.69
N GLN A 95 29.77 -28.91 -8.91
CA GLN A 95 29.44 -27.51 -9.13
C GLN A 95 27.93 -27.35 -9.20
N TRP A 96 27.38 -26.57 -8.27
CA TRP A 96 25.98 -26.19 -8.24
C TRP A 96 25.86 -24.72 -8.65
N SER A 97 25.17 -24.45 -9.75
CA SER A 97 24.77 -23.10 -10.13
C SER A 97 23.31 -22.92 -9.73
N SER A 98 23.06 -22.17 -8.65
CA SER A 98 21.71 -21.73 -8.29
C SER A 98 21.48 -20.36 -8.92
N THR A 99 20.64 -20.32 -9.96
CA THR A 99 20.15 -19.06 -10.54
C THR A 99 18.66 -18.98 -10.21
N GLY A 100 18.34 -18.52 -8.99
CA GLY A 100 16.97 -18.55 -8.46
C GLY A 100 16.50 -17.26 -7.79
N ASP A 101 17.39 -16.31 -7.49
CA ASP A 101 16.98 -15.07 -6.84
C ASP A 101 16.31 -14.12 -7.83
N LEU A 102 15.18 -13.52 -7.39
CA LEU A 102 14.53 -12.45 -8.13
C LEU A 102 15.52 -11.32 -8.38
N ALA A 103 15.39 -10.65 -9.53
CA ALA A 103 16.21 -9.47 -9.76
C ALA A 103 15.92 -8.42 -8.68
N GLY A 104 16.97 -7.91 -8.02
CA GLY A 104 16.80 -6.97 -6.90
C GLY A 104 15.99 -5.72 -7.28
N TRP A 105 16.10 -5.25 -8.53
CA TRP A 105 15.27 -4.13 -9.02
C TRP A 105 13.78 -4.49 -9.09
N PHE A 106 13.45 -5.74 -9.44
CA PHE A 106 12.07 -6.21 -9.51
C PHE A 106 11.47 -6.30 -8.11
N HIS A 107 12.21 -6.91 -7.17
CA HIS A 107 11.80 -7.01 -5.76
C HIS A 107 11.50 -5.62 -5.16
N VAL A 108 12.47 -4.69 -5.22
CA VAL A 108 12.29 -3.32 -4.70
C VAL A 108 11.13 -2.59 -5.37
N THR A 109 10.96 -2.73 -6.69
CA THR A 109 9.86 -2.05 -7.41
C THR A 109 8.49 -2.57 -6.95
N THR A 110 8.37 -3.89 -6.76
CA THR A 110 7.11 -4.49 -6.30
C THR A 110 6.76 -4.05 -4.88
N GLU A 111 7.72 -4.02 -3.95
CA GLU A 111 7.49 -3.50 -2.60
C GLU A 111 6.99 -2.06 -2.62
N VAL A 112 7.66 -1.19 -3.39
CA VAL A 112 7.28 0.23 -3.51
C VAL A 112 5.86 0.38 -4.06
N ILE A 113 5.50 -0.38 -5.10
CA ILE A 113 4.14 -0.35 -5.66
C ILE A 113 3.11 -0.80 -4.63
N GLY A 114 3.40 -1.85 -3.86
CA GLY A 114 2.52 -2.35 -2.81
C GLY A 114 2.28 -1.33 -1.70
N ILE A 115 3.35 -0.70 -1.20
CA ILE A 115 3.28 0.36 -0.19
C ILE A 115 2.46 1.55 -0.71
N LEU A 116 2.71 1.98 -1.95
CA LEU A 116 1.98 3.08 -2.58
C LEU A 116 0.50 2.74 -2.76
N ALA A 117 0.17 1.53 -3.20
CA ALA A 117 -1.21 1.10 -3.41
C ALA A 117 -2.03 1.13 -2.11
N LEU A 118 -1.47 0.60 -1.01
CA LEU A 118 -2.15 0.61 0.29
C LEU A 118 -2.24 2.01 0.90
N THR A 119 -1.21 2.83 0.72
CA THR A 119 -1.23 4.24 1.16
C THR A 119 -2.29 5.03 0.38
N CYS A 120 -2.36 4.83 -0.94
CA CYS A 120 -3.39 5.44 -1.79
C CYS A 120 -4.80 5.01 -1.37
N ALA A 121 -5.00 3.73 -1.04
CA ALA A 121 -6.27 3.23 -0.52
C ALA A 121 -6.68 3.94 0.78
N ALA A 122 -5.74 4.14 1.71
CA ALA A 122 -6.01 4.89 2.93
C ALA A 122 -6.41 6.35 2.65
N VAL A 123 -5.73 7.02 1.70
CA VAL A 123 -6.09 8.38 1.27
C VAL A 123 -7.50 8.42 0.66
N LEU A 124 -7.85 7.45 -0.19
CA LEU A 124 -9.17 7.35 -0.78
C LEU A 124 -10.27 7.17 0.27
N ASN A 125 -10.02 6.40 1.33
CA ASN A 125 -10.96 6.27 2.46
C ASN A 125 -11.20 7.62 3.14
N VAL A 126 -10.12 8.38 3.43
CA VAL A 126 -10.23 9.73 4.01
C VAL A 126 -11.04 10.65 3.11
N LEU A 127 -10.75 10.65 1.81
CA LEU A 127 -11.47 11.46 0.83
C LEU A 127 -12.95 11.08 0.75
N ALA A 128 -13.27 9.79 0.74
CA ALA A 128 -14.65 9.31 0.73
C ALA A 128 -15.43 9.80 1.96
N ILE A 129 -14.83 9.72 3.16
CA ILE A 129 -15.45 10.23 4.40
C ILE A 129 -15.63 11.75 4.32
N CYS A 130 -14.63 12.49 3.84
CA CYS A 130 -14.72 13.94 3.67
C CYS A 130 -15.86 14.33 2.71
N ILE A 131 -16.01 13.61 1.59
CA ILE A 131 -17.07 13.86 0.61
C ILE A 131 -18.44 13.54 1.21
N VAL A 132 -18.60 12.37 1.83
CA VAL A 132 -19.88 11.95 2.43
C VAL A 132 -20.32 12.92 3.53
N THR A 133 -19.39 13.35 4.39
CA THR A 133 -19.70 14.31 5.46
C THR A 133 -20.04 15.71 4.93
N ALA A 134 -19.37 16.17 3.86
CA ALA A 134 -19.72 17.42 3.20
C ALA A 134 -21.12 17.37 2.56
N LEU A 135 -21.45 16.26 1.89
CA LEU A 135 -22.76 16.05 1.26
C LEU A 135 -23.89 15.95 2.30
N ALA A 136 -23.66 15.26 3.42
CA ALA A 136 -24.63 15.14 4.50
C ALA A 136 -25.01 16.51 5.08
N ARG A 137 -24.02 17.37 5.33
CA ARG A 137 -24.23 18.74 5.84
C ARG A 137 -25.02 19.63 4.87
N GLY A 138 -24.79 19.47 3.56
CA GLY A 138 -25.54 20.20 2.54
C GLY A 138 -27.03 19.85 2.53
N ARG A 139 -27.39 18.58 2.79
CA ARG A 139 -28.79 18.10 2.80
C ARG A 139 -29.58 18.54 4.01
N GLU A 140 -28.94 18.72 5.16
CA GLU A 140 -29.59 19.20 6.38
C GLU A 140 -30.03 20.67 6.29
N SER A 141 -29.32 21.49 5.52
CA SER A 141 -29.65 22.91 5.30
C SER A 141 -30.86 23.14 4.38
N THR A 142 -31.38 22.10 3.73
CA THR A 142 -32.49 22.17 2.76
C THR A 142 -33.81 21.60 3.29
N LYS A 143 -33.90 21.18 4.56
CA LYS A 143 -35.19 20.86 5.18
C LYS A 143 -35.84 22.17 5.68
N PRO A 144 -37.04 22.53 5.19
CA PRO A 144 -37.77 23.74 5.59
C PRO A 144 -38.32 23.65 7.01
#